data_AF-A0A5M9R9E0-F1
#
_entry.id   AF-A0A5M9R9E0-F1
#
_cell.length_a   1.000
_cell.length_b   1.000
_cell.length_c   1.000
_cell.angle_alpha   90.00
_cell.angle_beta   90.00
_cell.angle_gamma   90.00
#
_symmetry.space_group_name_H-M   'P 1'
#
loop_
_entity.id
_entity.type
_entity.pdbx_description
1 polymer ?
#
loop_
_entity_poly.entity_id
_entity_poly.type
_entity_poly.pdbx_seq_one_letter_code
_entity_poly.pdbx_strand_id
1 'polypeptide(L)'
;MLSKIPYSSVMQVMKNYTPSDGAIALAEKYPVPADFLSAAQQQKCYADAVLFLAHGLPLKEALWWGYCCAQSLTEWTKADQIVLETVKAWLSRSGEVQRRSAGDAAQLQGQEAAAGWLAQAVFWSTGSMLDAAQPPLVAPPFLYAQALSGAVNLMAVLPDGAQAAARYPHFISLGVKIARGESV
;
A
#
# COMPACT_ATOMS: atom_id res chain seq x y z
N MET A 1 5.11 13.86 15.18
CA MET A 1 4.79 12.50 15.66
C MET A 1 3.88 11.82 14.65
N LEU A 2 4.07 10.53 14.35
CA LEU A 2 3.18 9.77 13.46
C LEU A 2 2.13 9.04 14.32
N SER A 3 1.00 9.70 14.58
CA SER A 3 -0.04 9.20 15.50
C SER A 3 -0.62 7.83 15.11
N LYS A 4 -0.69 7.52 13.81
CA LYS A 4 -1.18 6.24 13.27
C LYS A 4 -0.09 5.16 13.16
N ILE A 5 1.18 5.52 13.37
CA ILE A 5 2.31 4.58 13.47
C ILE A 5 2.99 4.82 14.83
N PRO A 6 2.32 4.47 15.96
CA PRO A 6 2.72 4.89 17.30
C PRO A 6 3.89 4.08 17.88
N TYR A 7 4.80 3.62 17.02
CA TYR A 7 5.96 2.86 17.40
C TYR A 7 7.15 3.79 17.69
N SER A 8 7.90 3.48 18.73
CA SER A 8 9.13 4.21 19.06
C SER A 8 10.31 3.76 18.21
N SER A 9 10.21 2.58 17.57
CA SER A 9 11.24 2.03 16.70
C SER A 9 10.68 1.51 15.38
N VAL A 10 11.35 1.84 14.28
CA VAL A 10 11.14 1.31 12.93
C VAL A 10 11.14 -0.22 12.93
N MET A 11 11.96 -0.85 13.78
CA MET A 11 12.07 -2.30 13.92
C MET A 11 10.76 -2.96 14.35
N GLN A 12 9.85 -2.25 15.00
CA GLN A 12 8.55 -2.80 15.38
C GLN A 12 7.64 -3.03 14.16
N VAL A 13 7.73 -2.15 13.16
CA VAL A 13 7.01 -2.30 11.89
C VAL A 13 7.72 -3.29 10.98
N MET A 14 9.06 -3.24 10.92
CA MET A 14 9.85 -4.14 10.06
C MET A 14 9.73 -5.61 10.42
N LYS A 15 9.25 -5.98 11.61
CA LYS A 15 8.91 -7.38 11.96
C LYS A 15 7.77 -7.96 11.10
N ASN A 16 7.01 -7.11 10.42
CA ASN A 16 5.84 -7.51 9.63
C ASN A 16 6.21 -7.95 8.19
N TYR A 17 7.47 -7.80 7.78
CA TYR A 17 7.96 -8.13 6.43
C TYR A 17 9.46 -8.42 6.45
N THR A 18 10.04 -8.76 5.30
CA THR A 18 11.49 -8.90 5.13
C THR A 18 12.07 -7.60 4.58
N PRO A 19 12.69 -6.73 5.40
CA PRO A 19 13.32 -5.50 4.91
C PRO A 19 14.59 -5.80 4.10
N SER A 20 14.95 -4.88 3.20
CA SER A 20 16.25 -4.93 2.50
C SER A 20 17.41 -4.64 3.46
N ASP A 21 18.62 -5.12 3.15
CA ASP A 21 19.82 -4.79 3.94
C ASP A 21 20.05 -3.28 4.04
N GLY A 22 19.75 -2.54 2.97
CA GLY A 22 19.80 -1.08 2.95
C GLY A 22 18.80 -0.44 3.92
N ALA A 23 17.57 -0.95 3.97
CA ALA A 23 16.56 -0.48 4.91
C ALA A 23 16.95 -0.78 6.37
N ILE A 24 17.53 -1.95 6.65
CA ILE A 24 18.03 -2.31 7.99
C ILE A 24 19.11 -1.33 8.41
N ALA A 25 20.15 -1.14 7.58
CA ALA A 25 21.26 -0.22 7.88
C ALA A 25 20.78 1.23 8.05
N LEU A 26 19.74 1.64 7.31
CA LEU A 26 19.14 2.97 7.45
C LEU A 26 18.37 3.10 8.77
N ALA A 27 17.61 2.08 9.15
CA ALA A 27 16.83 2.05 10.38
C ALA A 27 17.71 1.99 11.65
N GLU A 28 18.90 1.40 11.59
CA GLU A 28 19.89 1.48 12.68
C GLU A 28 20.35 2.91 12.94
N LYS A 29 20.56 3.71 11.87
CA LYS A 29 20.96 5.12 11.95
C LYS A 29 19.80 6.03 12.34
N TYR A 30 18.59 5.71 11.88
CA TYR A 30 17.37 6.49 12.08
C TYR A 30 16.27 5.60 12.67
N PRO A 31 16.34 5.26 13.98
CA PRO A 31 15.43 4.28 14.58
C PRO A 31 14.00 4.81 14.74
N VAL A 32 13.78 6.13 14.71
CA VAL A 32 12.46 6.74 14.86
C VAL A 32 11.72 6.72 13.51
N PRO A 33 10.45 6.25 13.43
CA PRO A 33 9.71 6.14 12.17
C PRO A 33 9.68 7.39 11.28
N ALA A 34 9.50 8.57 11.87
CA ALA A 34 9.47 9.84 11.13
C ALA A 34 10.84 10.19 10.53
N ASP A 35 11.92 9.89 11.25
CA ASP A 35 13.29 10.18 10.84
C ASP A 35 13.73 9.17 9.77
N PHE A 36 13.36 7.90 9.91
CA PHE A 36 13.56 6.88 8.88
C PHE A 36 12.89 7.26 7.56
N LEU A 37 11.61 7.66 7.58
CA LEU A 37 10.91 8.08 6.37
C LEU A 37 11.58 9.29 5.72
N SER A 38 12.00 10.27 6.53
CA SER A 38 12.72 11.44 6.05
C SER A 38 14.06 11.05 5.41
N ALA A 39 14.82 10.17 6.06
CA ALA A 39 16.11 9.70 5.57
C ALA A 39 15.98 8.85 4.30
N ALA A 40 14.97 7.97 4.23
CA ALA A 40 14.69 7.13 3.07
C ALA A 40 14.33 7.99 1.86
N GLN A 41 13.54 9.06 2.04
CA GLN A 41 13.26 10.02 0.97
C GLN A 41 14.52 10.77 0.51
N GLN A 42 15.34 11.26 1.44
CA GLN A 42 16.58 11.99 1.12
C GLN A 42 17.59 11.11 0.36
N GLN A 43 17.67 9.82 0.71
CA GLN A 43 18.55 8.84 0.07
C GLN A 43 17.91 8.14 -1.14
N LYS A 44 16.68 8.53 -1.53
CA LYS A 44 15.91 7.95 -2.64
C LYS A 44 15.61 6.44 -2.47
N CYS A 45 15.64 5.93 -1.24
CA CYS A 45 15.20 4.58 -0.86
C CYS A 45 13.67 4.50 -0.82
N TYR A 46 13.02 4.85 -1.94
CA TYR A 46 11.57 5.06 -1.97
C TYR A 46 10.77 3.77 -1.78
N ALA A 47 11.23 2.66 -2.38
CA ALA A 47 10.57 1.37 -2.23
C ALA A 47 10.53 0.91 -0.77
N ASP A 48 11.62 1.13 -0.02
CA ASP A 48 11.69 0.81 1.42
C ASP A 48 10.74 1.70 2.23
N ALA A 49 10.64 2.99 1.90
CA ALA A 49 9.68 3.90 2.53
C ALA A 49 8.23 3.51 2.25
N VAL A 50 7.92 3.13 1.00
CA VAL A 50 6.59 2.65 0.59
C VAL A 50 6.23 1.36 1.33
N LEU A 51 7.14 0.40 1.40
CA LEU A 51 6.93 -0.86 2.11
C LEU A 51 6.73 -0.62 3.61
N PHE A 52 7.54 0.25 4.22
CA PHE A 52 7.39 0.63 5.62
C PHE A 52 6.01 1.27 5.89
N LEU A 53 5.56 2.20 5.05
CA LEU A 53 4.25 2.83 5.19
C LEU A 53 3.11 1.81 5.05
N ALA A 54 3.19 0.92 4.06
CA ALA A 54 2.17 -0.10 3.83
C ALA A 54 1.98 -1.03 5.04
N HIS A 55 3.08 -1.41 5.70
CA HIS A 55 3.07 -2.28 6.89
C HIS A 55 2.89 -1.52 8.21
N GLY A 56 3.12 -0.21 8.23
CA GLY A 56 3.04 0.62 9.42
C GLY A 56 1.67 1.25 9.64
N LEU A 57 0.97 1.63 8.57
CA LEU A 57 -0.36 2.22 8.66
C LEU A 57 -1.42 1.18 9.08
N PRO A 58 -2.46 1.59 9.83
CA PRO A 58 -3.61 0.73 10.07
C PRO A 58 -4.27 0.34 8.73
N LEU A 59 -4.84 -0.86 8.67
CA LEU A 59 -5.27 -1.51 7.43
C LEU A 59 -6.12 -0.62 6.51
N LYS A 60 -7.16 0.03 7.02
CA LYS A 60 -8.05 0.87 6.19
C LYS A 60 -7.32 2.12 5.69
N GLU A 61 -6.55 2.77 6.57
CA GLU A 61 -5.72 3.92 6.24
C GLU A 61 -4.62 3.60 5.23
N ALA A 62 -4.05 2.39 5.27
CA ALA A 62 -3.07 1.92 4.28
C ALA A 62 -3.71 1.76 2.89
N LEU A 63 -4.88 1.12 2.82
CA LEU A 63 -5.61 0.96 1.55
C LEU A 63 -6.14 2.30 1.02
N TRP A 64 -6.60 3.18 1.91
CA TRP A 64 -6.97 4.55 1.57
C TRP A 64 -5.79 5.33 0.99
N TRP A 65 -4.60 5.22 1.60
CA TRP A 65 -3.38 5.81 1.07
C TRP A 65 -3.07 5.34 -0.36
N GLY A 66 -3.12 4.02 -0.61
CA GLY A 66 -2.94 3.47 -1.95
C GLY A 66 -3.96 4.03 -2.96
N TYR A 67 -5.21 4.17 -2.55
CA TYR A 67 -6.25 4.78 -3.38
C TYR A 67 -6.00 6.27 -3.65
N CYS A 68 -5.55 7.06 -2.67
CA CYS A 68 -5.15 8.45 -2.86
C CYS A 68 -3.98 8.57 -3.86
N CYS A 69 -2.99 7.68 -3.78
CA CYS A 69 -1.92 7.60 -4.78
C CYS A 69 -2.49 7.34 -6.18
N ALA A 70 -3.44 6.41 -6.31
CA ALA A 70 -4.09 6.13 -7.60
C ALA A 70 -4.86 7.33 -8.14
N GLN A 71 -5.55 8.09 -7.29
CA GLN A 71 -6.30 9.29 -7.69
C GLN A 71 -5.41 10.44 -8.17
N SER A 72 -4.12 10.45 -7.81
CA SER A 72 -3.16 11.45 -8.29
C SER A 72 -2.61 11.18 -9.70
N LEU A 73 -3.01 10.06 -10.32
CA LEU A 73 -2.58 9.64 -11.65
C LEU A 73 -3.67 9.85 -12.70
N THR A 74 -3.27 10.06 -13.95
CA THR A 74 -4.17 10.29 -15.09
C THR A 74 -4.04 9.23 -16.19
N GLU A 75 -3.04 8.35 -16.08
CA GLU A 75 -2.64 7.38 -17.10
C GLU A 75 -3.49 6.10 -17.11
N TRP A 76 -4.58 6.07 -16.34
CA TRP A 76 -5.43 4.90 -16.19
C TRP A 76 -6.23 4.57 -17.44
N THR A 77 -6.17 3.31 -17.86
CA THR A 77 -7.09 2.80 -18.89
C THR A 77 -8.52 2.70 -18.33
N LYS A 78 -9.50 2.50 -19.21
CA LYS A 78 -10.88 2.22 -18.78
C LYS A 78 -10.97 0.96 -17.91
N ALA A 79 -10.16 -0.05 -18.20
CA ALA A 79 -10.12 -1.28 -17.41
C ALA A 79 -9.58 -1.00 -15.99
N ASP A 80 -8.50 -0.23 -15.86
CA ASP A 80 -7.97 0.19 -14.55
C ASP A 80 -9.02 0.96 -13.74
N GLN A 81 -9.72 1.89 -14.37
CA GLN A 81 -10.75 2.69 -13.70
C GLN A 81 -11.88 1.83 -13.13
N ILE A 82 -12.33 0.80 -13.86
CA ILE A 82 -13.32 -0.16 -13.38
C ILE A 82 -12.81 -0.88 -12.12
N VAL A 83 -11.56 -1.32 -12.12
CA VAL A 83 -10.96 -1.98 -10.95
C VAL A 83 -10.85 -1.01 -9.76
N LEU A 84 -10.41 0.23 -9.98
CA LEU A 84 -10.31 1.25 -8.93
C LEU A 84 -11.67 1.59 -8.29
N GLU A 85 -12.77 1.53 -9.04
CA GLU A 85 -14.11 1.72 -8.46
C GLU A 85 -14.50 0.58 -7.50
N THR A 86 -14.02 -0.66 -7.70
CA THR A 86 -14.24 -1.76 -6.73
C THR A 86 -13.49 -1.50 -5.42
N VAL A 87 -12.27 -0.98 -5.50
CA VAL A 87 -11.45 -0.57 -4.35
C VAL A 87 -12.15 0.53 -3.57
N LYS A 88 -12.63 1.58 -4.26
CA LYS A 88 -13.39 2.69 -3.67
C LYS A 88 -14.67 2.20 -2.98
N ALA A 89 -15.41 1.29 -3.62
CA ALA A 89 -16.61 0.70 -3.04
C ALA A 89 -16.33 -0.02 -1.72
N TRP A 90 -15.22 -0.77 -1.64
CA TRP A 90 -14.79 -1.40 -0.40
C TRP A 90 -14.30 -0.40 0.64
N LEU A 91 -13.54 0.63 0.27
CA LEU A 91 -13.12 1.68 1.20
C LEU A 91 -14.32 2.39 1.84
N SER A 92 -15.43 2.51 1.09
CA SER A 92 -16.66 3.16 1.54
C SER A 92 -17.51 2.28 2.47
N ARG A 93 -17.65 0.98 2.18
CA ARG A 93 -18.57 0.07 2.89
C ARG A 93 -17.88 -1.00 3.73
N SER A 94 -16.68 -1.41 3.33
CA SER A 94 -15.84 -2.46 3.93
C SER A 94 -16.56 -3.80 4.12
N GLY A 95 -17.50 -4.13 3.23
CA GLY A 95 -18.26 -5.38 3.27
C GLY A 95 -17.61 -6.50 2.46
N GLU A 96 -17.96 -7.75 2.80
CA GLU A 96 -17.46 -8.96 2.13
C GLU A 96 -17.80 -8.97 0.63
N VAL A 97 -18.99 -8.51 0.25
CA VAL A 97 -19.41 -8.43 -1.17
C VAL A 97 -18.46 -7.52 -1.97
N GLN A 98 -18.14 -6.33 -1.45
CA GLN A 98 -17.22 -5.41 -2.12
C GLN A 98 -15.80 -5.97 -2.13
N ARG A 99 -15.39 -6.68 -1.07
CA ARG A 99 -14.07 -7.31 -0.99
C ARG A 99 -13.90 -8.38 -2.06
N ARG A 100 -14.90 -9.25 -2.23
CA ARG A 100 -14.94 -10.28 -3.27
C ARG A 100 -14.92 -9.67 -4.67
N SER A 101 -15.73 -8.64 -4.90
CA SER A 101 -15.71 -7.91 -6.17
C SER A 101 -14.34 -7.32 -6.52
N ALA A 102 -13.57 -6.85 -5.52
CA ALA A 102 -12.19 -6.41 -5.74
C ALA A 102 -11.25 -7.57 -6.09
N GLY A 103 -11.43 -8.73 -5.45
CA GLY A 103 -10.68 -9.96 -5.79
C GLY A 103 -10.93 -10.42 -7.22
N ASP A 104 -12.20 -10.47 -7.65
CA ASP A 104 -12.57 -10.85 -9.01
C ASP A 104 -12.00 -9.86 -10.04
N ALA A 105 -12.07 -8.56 -9.74
CA ALA A 105 -11.49 -7.51 -10.59
C ALA A 105 -9.96 -7.63 -10.69
N ALA A 106 -9.27 -7.91 -9.59
CA ALA A 106 -7.83 -8.15 -9.57
C ALA A 106 -7.44 -9.36 -10.42
N GLN A 107 -8.18 -10.46 -10.29
CA GLN A 107 -7.94 -11.68 -11.06
C GLN A 107 -8.10 -11.46 -12.57
N LEU A 108 -9.14 -10.72 -12.99
CA LEU A 108 -9.38 -10.40 -14.40
C LEU A 108 -8.32 -9.47 -14.99
N GLN A 109 -7.78 -8.56 -14.18
CA GLN A 109 -6.82 -7.57 -14.66
C GLN A 109 -5.41 -8.14 -14.85
N GLY A 110 -5.04 -9.16 -14.07
CA GLY A 110 -3.73 -9.79 -14.14
C GLY A 110 -2.67 -9.10 -13.26
N GLN A 111 -1.48 -9.70 -13.21
CA GLN A 111 -0.45 -9.40 -12.20
C GLN A 111 0.50 -8.25 -12.58
N GLU A 112 0.36 -7.66 -13.77
CA GLU A 112 1.22 -6.56 -14.22
C GLU A 112 0.59 -5.17 -13.95
N ALA A 113 -0.69 -5.13 -13.56
CA ALA A 113 -1.42 -3.89 -13.40
C ALA A 113 -1.38 -3.36 -11.95
N ALA A 114 -1.02 -2.09 -11.80
CA ALA A 114 -0.99 -1.43 -10.50
C ALA A 114 -2.38 -1.37 -9.82
N ALA A 115 -3.44 -1.11 -10.58
CA ALA A 115 -4.82 -1.14 -10.09
C ALA A 115 -5.23 -2.55 -9.62
N GLY A 116 -4.79 -3.59 -10.33
CA GLY A 116 -5.01 -4.99 -9.97
C GLY A 116 -4.37 -5.35 -8.63
N TRP A 117 -3.12 -4.93 -8.39
CA TRP A 117 -2.46 -5.13 -7.10
C TRP A 117 -3.14 -4.38 -5.94
N LEU A 118 -3.69 -3.18 -6.19
CA LEU A 118 -4.44 -2.46 -5.17
C LEU A 118 -5.76 -3.17 -4.82
N ALA A 119 -6.47 -3.70 -5.82
CA ALA A 119 -7.66 -4.51 -5.61
C ALA A 119 -7.32 -5.86 -4.93
N GLN A 120 -6.18 -6.45 -5.27
CA GLN A 120 -5.67 -7.66 -4.62
C GLN A 120 -5.35 -7.41 -3.14
N ALA A 121 -4.78 -6.25 -2.81
CA ALA A 121 -4.56 -5.82 -1.44
C ALA A 121 -5.88 -5.71 -0.66
N VAL A 122 -6.93 -5.12 -1.26
CA VAL A 122 -8.28 -5.11 -0.67
C VAL A 122 -8.76 -6.54 -0.42
N PHE A 123 -8.64 -7.43 -1.40
CA PHE A 123 -9.08 -8.82 -1.26
C PHE A 123 -8.35 -9.55 -0.13
N TRP A 124 -7.03 -9.43 -0.04
CA TRP A 124 -6.23 -10.10 1.02
C TRP A 124 -6.27 -9.40 2.38
N SER A 125 -6.95 -8.27 2.49
CA SER A 125 -7.00 -7.50 3.75
C SER A 125 -7.75 -8.23 4.87
N THR A 126 -8.80 -8.97 4.53
CA THR A 126 -9.73 -9.61 5.48
C THR A 126 -10.42 -10.82 4.83
N GLY A 127 -11.15 -11.60 5.62
CA GLY A 127 -11.98 -12.69 5.11
C GLY A 127 -11.18 -13.88 4.55
N SER A 128 -11.90 -14.84 3.96
CA SER A 128 -11.31 -16.02 3.32
C SER A 128 -10.80 -15.69 1.92
N MET A 129 -9.67 -16.25 1.53
CA MET A 129 -9.16 -16.23 0.15
C MET A 129 -9.85 -17.27 -0.74
N LEU A 130 -10.43 -18.32 -0.14
CA LEU A 130 -11.14 -19.38 -0.86
C LEU A 130 -12.61 -19.02 -1.06
N ASP A 131 -13.27 -19.73 -1.96
CA ASP A 131 -14.70 -19.59 -2.21
C ASP A 131 -15.54 -19.89 -0.96
N ALA A 132 -16.76 -19.36 -0.91
CA ALA A 132 -17.65 -19.51 0.25
C ALA A 132 -18.02 -20.97 0.57
N ALA A 133 -17.94 -21.87 -0.41
CA ALA A 133 -18.18 -23.31 -0.22
C ALA A 133 -17.00 -24.06 0.42
N GLN A 134 -15.81 -23.44 0.48
CA GLN A 134 -14.60 -24.07 1.00
C GLN A 134 -14.36 -23.67 2.46
N PRO A 135 -13.66 -24.50 3.25
CA PRO A 135 -13.22 -24.10 4.59
C PRO A 135 -12.46 -22.77 4.56
N PRO A 136 -12.75 -21.82 5.47
CA PRO A 136 -12.09 -20.52 5.46
C PRO A 136 -10.57 -20.61 5.53
N LEU A 137 -9.89 -19.94 4.60
CA LEU A 137 -8.44 -19.77 4.62
C LEU A 137 -8.13 -18.28 4.56
N VAL A 138 -7.70 -17.72 5.68
CA VAL A 138 -7.30 -16.31 5.75
C VAL A 138 -5.95 -16.10 5.09
N ALA A 139 -5.74 -14.91 4.53
CA ALA A 139 -4.43 -14.52 4.02
C ALA A 139 -3.38 -14.52 5.15
N PRO A 140 -2.11 -14.86 4.85
CA PRO A 140 -1.01 -14.61 5.77
C PRO A 140 -1.01 -13.17 6.29
N PRO A 141 -0.65 -12.94 7.56
CA PRO A 141 -0.57 -11.59 8.11
C PRO A 141 0.23 -10.65 7.20
N PHE A 142 -0.30 -9.44 7.00
CA PHE A 142 0.31 -8.39 6.18
C PHE A 142 0.53 -8.69 4.69
N LEU A 143 -0.02 -9.79 4.15
CA LEU A 143 0.03 -10.03 2.70
C LEU A 143 -0.64 -8.89 1.91
N TYR A 144 -1.70 -8.28 2.46
CA TYR A 144 -2.32 -7.09 1.87
C TYR A 144 -1.37 -5.90 1.77
N ALA A 145 -0.51 -5.70 2.78
CA ALA A 145 0.44 -4.60 2.83
C ALA A 145 1.55 -4.79 1.80
N GLN A 146 1.98 -6.05 1.59
CA GLN A 146 2.92 -6.40 0.52
C GLN A 146 2.31 -6.12 -0.87
N ALA A 147 1.06 -6.52 -1.10
CA ALA A 147 0.35 -6.23 -2.36
C ALA A 147 0.18 -4.72 -2.59
N LEU A 148 -0.19 -3.99 -1.53
CA LEU A 148 -0.32 -2.54 -1.56
C LEU A 148 1.01 -1.85 -1.89
N SER A 149 2.11 -2.29 -1.28
CA SER A 149 3.46 -1.81 -1.60
C SER A 149 3.78 -2.01 -3.08
N GLY A 150 3.50 -3.20 -3.63
CA GLY A 150 3.65 -3.49 -5.06
C GLY A 150 2.83 -2.54 -5.92
N ALA A 151 1.56 -2.32 -5.57
CA ALA A 151 0.68 -1.38 -6.28
C ALA A 151 1.26 0.05 -6.31
N VAL A 152 1.69 0.58 -5.16
CA VAL A 152 2.24 1.93 -5.05
C VAL A 152 3.55 2.09 -5.81
N ASN A 153 4.44 1.08 -5.76
CA ASN A 153 5.68 1.09 -6.54
C ASN A 153 5.41 1.06 -8.05
N LEU A 154 4.46 0.24 -8.52
CA LEU A 154 4.06 0.21 -9.93
C LEU A 154 3.44 1.54 -10.35
N MET A 155 2.54 2.13 -9.55
CA MET A 155 1.96 3.45 -9.80
C MET A 155 3.02 4.54 -9.97
N ALA A 156 4.08 4.49 -9.16
CA ALA A 156 5.14 5.50 -9.22
C ALA A 156 5.89 5.47 -10.56
N VAL A 157 5.95 4.31 -11.22
CA VAL A 157 6.69 4.13 -12.49
C VAL A 157 5.78 4.09 -13.72
N LEU A 158 4.48 4.33 -13.62
CA LEU A 158 3.62 4.40 -14.81
C LEU A 158 3.96 5.61 -15.71
N PRO A 159 3.74 5.53 -17.04
CA PRO A 159 3.71 4.29 -17.81
C PRO A 159 5.12 3.73 -18.04
N ASP A 160 6.17 4.56 -17.91
CA ASP A 160 7.53 4.28 -18.38
C ASP A 160 8.64 4.67 -17.37
N GLY A 161 8.26 5.12 -16.18
CA GLY A 161 9.17 5.52 -15.10
C GLY A 161 9.61 6.99 -15.14
N ALA A 162 9.25 7.76 -16.18
CA ALA A 162 9.73 9.14 -16.34
C ALA A 162 9.35 10.04 -15.16
N GLN A 163 8.19 9.79 -14.53
CA GLN A 163 7.67 10.59 -13.42
C GLN A 163 8.02 10.04 -12.03
N ALA A 164 8.77 8.92 -11.93
CA ALA A 164 9.01 8.24 -10.67
C ALA A 164 9.67 9.15 -9.62
N ALA A 165 10.65 9.94 -10.02
CA ALA A 165 11.36 10.87 -9.14
C ALA A 165 10.45 11.94 -8.52
N ALA A 166 9.36 12.31 -9.18
CA ALA A 166 8.37 13.26 -8.67
C ALA A 166 7.24 12.57 -7.89
N ARG A 167 6.80 11.39 -8.34
CA ARG A 167 5.68 10.65 -7.75
C ARG A 167 6.00 10.02 -6.41
N TYR A 168 7.19 9.43 -6.24
CA TYR A 168 7.55 8.81 -4.97
C TYR A 168 7.49 9.81 -3.80
N PRO A 169 8.11 11.00 -3.86
CA PRO A 169 7.96 12.01 -2.82
C PRO A 169 6.49 12.41 -2.55
N HIS A 170 5.68 12.54 -3.61
CA HIS A 170 4.26 12.86 -3.48
C HIS A 170 3.49 11.75 -2.74
N PHE A 171 3.66 10.49 -3.15
CA PHE A 171 2.98 9.34 -2.57
C PHE A 171 3.40 9.12 -1.10
N ILE A 172 4.69 9.22 -0.81
CA ILE A 172 5.18 9.13 0.58
C ILE A 172 4.63 10.29 1.40
N SER A 173 4.53 11.50 0.84
CA SER A 173 3.92 12.64 1.53
C SER A 173 2.45 12.37 1.90
N LEU A 174 1.65 11.79 0.99
CA LEU A 174 0.27 11.39 1.29
C LEU A 174 0.21 10.38 2.44
N GLY A 175 1.07 9.36 2.41
CA GLY A 175 1.15 8.35 3.46
C GLY A 175 1.58 8.92 4.80
N VAL A 176 2.54 9.86 4.81
CA VAL A 176 3.00 10.57 6.02
C VAL A 176 1.89 11.45 6.60
N LYS A 177 1.10 12.15 5.76
CA LYS A 177 -0.05 12.94 6.22
C LYS A 177 -1.09 12.06 6.92
N ILE A 178 -1.48 10.95 6.30
CA ILE A 178 -2.36 9.95 6.93
C ILE A 178 -1.72 9.42 8.22
N ALA A 179 -0.43 9.13 8.22
CA ALA A 179 0.29 8.63 9.39
C ALA A 179 0.29 9.63 10.57
N ARG A 180 0.14 10.93 10.30
CA ARG A 180 -0.03 12.00 11.30
C ARG A 180 -1.48 12.18 11.75
N GLY A 181 -2.44 11.55 11.09
CA GLY A 181 -3.87 11.72 11.34
C GLY A 181 -4.47 12.90 10.58
N GLU A 182 -3.80 13.40 9.54
CA GLU A 182 -4.29 14.47 8.68
C GLU A 182 -5.21 13.89 7.58
N SER A 183 -6.17 14.70 7.13
CA SER A 183 -6.97 14.38 5.94
C SER A 183 -6.16 14.58 4.66
N VAL A 184 -6.39 13.73 3.67
CA VAL A 184 -5.80 13.79 2.32
C VAL A 184 -6.87 13.60 1.26
#